data_AF-A0A7S4JYE3-F1
#
_entry.id   AF-A0A7S4JYE3-F1
#
_cell.length_a   1.000
_cell.length_b   1.000
_cell.length_c   1.000
_cell.angle_alpha   90.00
_cell.angle_beta   90.00
_cell.angle_gamma   90.00
#
_symmetry.space_group_name_H-M   'P 1'
#
loop_
_entity.id
_entity.type
_entity.pdbx_description
1 polymer ?
#
loop_
_entity_poly.entity_id
_entity_poly.type
_entity_poly.pdbx_seq_one_letter_code
_entity_poly.pdbx_strand_id
1 'polypeptide(L)'
;MPKGDVHKKKEVVQDVSLHDLDVANARPQGGQDIFSMMNQIAKPKKTEITEKLRMEINKVVSKYIDQGVAELVPGVLFVDEVHMLDLECFTYLNRALESTLSPIVIFATNRGMCTVRGADIVSPHGIPVDLLDRLLIIRTEPYSVEEMAQVIALRAKTEGIEIEADALVSLSQIGERATLRYAVQLLTPANIIARMNGRTSIAPGDIEEVDNLFFDAKSSAKLLAEQADKYIS
;
A
#
# COMPACT_ATOMS: atom_id res chain seq x y z
N MET A 1 2.66 -15.98 43.95
CA MET A 1 1.18 -15.96 43.94
C MET A 1 0.71 -14.94 42.91
N PRO A 2 -0.23 -15.29 42.02
CA PRO A 2 -0.91 -14.30 41.18
C PRO A 2 -1.56 -13.24 42.08
N LYS A 3 -1.43 -11.96 41.73
CA LYS A 3 -2.06 -10.86 42.49
C LYS A 3 -3.51 -10.65 42.02
N GLY A 4 -4.45 -10.60 42.95
CA GLY A 4 -5.86 -10.26 42.71
C GLY A 4 -6.85 -11.32 43.23
N ASP A 5 -8.14 -11.11 42.96
CA ASP A 5 -9.21 -12.03 43.34
C ASP A 5 -9.08 -13.38 42.62
N VAL A 6 -9.45 -14.44 43.33
CA VAL A 6 -9.43 -15.82 42.81
C VAL A 6 -10.38 -15.98 41.61
N HIS A 7 -11.47 -15.22 41.57
CA HIS A 7 -12.40 -15.16 40.45
C HIS A 7 -12.31 -13.81 39.75
N LYS A 8 -11.83 -13.80 38.50
CA LYS A 8 -11.73 -12.60 37.67
C LYS A 8 -12.59 -12.76 36.43
N LYS A 9 -13.65 -11.95 36.31
CA LYS A 9 -14.42 -11.81 35.07
C LYS A 9 -13.81 -10.67 34.26
N LYS A 10 -13.27 -10.97 33.08
CA LYS A 10 -12.74 -9.98 32.14
C LYS A 10 -13.49 -10.14 30.83
N GLU A 11 -14.13 -9.08 30.36
CA GLU A 11 -14.64 -9.02 29.00
C GLU A 11 -13.44 -8.73 28.07
N VAL A 12 -13.27 -9.58 27.07
CA VAL A 12 -12.19 -9.49 26.10
C VAL A 12 -12.85 -9.43 24.73
N VAL A 13 -12.70 -8.29 24.06
CA VAL A 13 -13.05 -8.14 22.65
C VAL A 13 -11.81 -8.49 21.84
N GLN A 14 -11.99 -9.27 20.78
CA GLN A 14 -10.88 -9.71 19.94
C GLN A 14 -11.25 -9.48 18.47
N ASP A 15 -10.43 -8.68 17.80
CA ASP A 15 -10.52 -8.47 16.36
C ASP A 15 -9.63 -9.49 15.65
N VAL A 16 -10.21 -10.28 14.77
CA VAL A 16 -9.52 -11.35 14.04
C VAL A 16 -9.94 -11.32 12.59
N SER A 17 -8.99 -11.39 11.66
CA SER A 17 -9.32 -11.50 10.24
C SER A 17 -9.67 -12.94 9.88
N LEU A 18 -10.46 -13.14 8.81
CA LEU A 18 -10.71 -14.48 8.26
C LEU A 18 -9.40 -15.19 7.87
N HIS A 19 -8.41 -14.43 7.41
CA HIS A 19 -7.10 -14.97 7.08
C HIS A 19 -6.38 -15.54 8.31
N ASP A 20 -6.48 -14.89 9.47
CA ASP A 20 -5.86 -15.39 10.70
C ASP A 20 -6.50 -16.71 11.14
N LEU A 21 -7.83 -16.84 11.00
CA LEU A 21 -8.55 -18.09 11.25
C LEU A 21 -8.11 -19.18 10.27
N ASP A 22 -8.00 -18.86 8.97
CA ASP A 22 -7.53 -19.79 7.95
C ASP A 22 -6.11 -20.30 8.26
N VAL A 23 -5.19 -19.40 8.61
CA VAL A 23 -3.79 -19.74 8.90
C VAL A 23 -3.67 -20.57 10.18
N ALA A 24 -4.42 -20.22 11.23
CA ALA A 24 -4.41 -20.94 12.51
C ALA A 24 -4.89 -22.38 12.37
N ASN A 25 -5.89 -22.63 11.52
CA ASN A 25 -6.41 -23.98 11.26
C ASN A 25 -5.58 -24.75 10.22
N ALA A 26 -4.98 -24.07 9.24
CA ALA A 26 -4.09 -24.70 8.25
C ALA A 26 -2.76 -25.16 8.86
N ARG A 27 -2.31 -24.50 9.94
CA ARG A 27 -1.12 -24.88 10.71
C ARG A 27 -1.46 -24.83 12.20
N PRO A 28 -1.93 -25.92 12.81
CA PRO A 28 -2.17 -25.93 14.25
C PRO A 28 -0.87 -25.62 14.99
N GLN A 29 -0.76 -24.39 15.52
CA GLN A 29 0.32 -24.01 16.43
C GLN A 29 0.06 -24.68 17.78
N GLY A 30 0.63 -25.86 18.02
CA GLY A 30 0.50 -26.50 19.33
C GLY A 30 0.60 -28.02 19.41
N GLY A 31 1.07 -28.72 18.38
CA GLY A 31 1.34 -30.15 18.50
C GLY A 31 2.52 -30.43 19.45
N GLN A 32 2.30 -31.20 20.51
CA GLN A 32 3.35 -31.76 21.40
C GLN A 32 4.17 -32.87 20.73
N ASP A 33 4.00 -33.12 19.44
CA ASP A 33 4.71 -34.18 18.73
C ASP A 33 6.07 -33.70 18.20
N ILE A 34 7.07 -34.58 18.31
CA ILE A 34 8.44 -34.35 17.83
C ILE A 34 8.46 -33.96 16.34
N PHE A 35 7.49 -34.45 15.56
CA PHE A 35 7.30 -34.10 14.15
C PHE A 35 6.79 -32.66 13.93
N SER A 36 5.93 -32.11 14.80
CA SER A 36 5.47 -30.71 14.68
C SER A 36 6.56 -29.71 15.07
N MET A 37 7.46 -30.08 15.99
CA MET A 37 8.66 -29.27 16.29
C MET A 37 9.65 -29.24 15.13
N MET A 38 9.85 -30.37 14.44
CA MET A 38 10.77 -30.44 13.30
C MET A 38 10.27 -29.64 12.09
N ASN A 39 8.95 -29.63 11.86
CA ASN A 39 8.30 -28.79 10.83
C ASN A 39 8.28 -27.29 11.17
N GLN A 40 8.43 -26.89 12.44
CA GLN A 40 8.60 -25.49 12.83
C GLN A 40 10.04 -24.99 12.63
N ILE A 41 11.04 -25.89 12.69
CA ILE A 41 12.46 -25.58 12.45
C ILE A 41 12.76 -25.47 10.94
N ALA A 42 12.03 -26.23 10.10
CA ALA A 42 12.05 -26.02 8.66
C ALA A 42 11.36 -24.70 8.30
N LYS A 43 11.96 -23.88 7.42
CA LYS A 43 11.39 -22.60 6.96
C LYS A 43 9.89 -22.78 6.66
N PRO A 44 9.01 -21.90 7.18
CA PRO A 44 7.58 -22.03 6.97
C PRO A 44 7.23 -21.85 5.49
N LYS A 45 7.23 -22.93 4.69
CA LYS A 45 6.70 -22.91 3.32
C LYS A 45 5.23 -22.54 3.40
N LYS A 46 4.82 -21.38 2.88
CA LYS A 46 3.40 -20.99 2.81
C LYS A 46 2.64 -22.16 2.18
N THR A 47 1.88 -22.87 2.99
CA THR A 47 1.01 -23.95 2.53
C THR A 47 -0.23 -23.29 2.01
N GLU A 48 -0.60 -23.58 0.76
CA GLU A 48 -1.83 -23.07 0.19
C GLU A 48 -3.01 -23.51 1.06
N ILE A 49 -3.86 -22.56 1.42
CA ILE A 49 -5.07 -22.82 2.18
C ILE A 49 -6.10 -23.38 1.19
N THR A 50 -6.47 -24.64 1.39
CA THR A 50 -7.41 -25.31 0.48
C THR A 50 -8.80 -24.67 0.55
N GLU A 51 -9.53 -24.69 -0.56
CA GLU A 51 -10.92 -24.23 -0.63
C GLU A 51 -11.83 -24.96 0.37
N LYS A 52 -11.56 -26.24 0.66
CA LYS A 52 -12.31 -27.01 1.67
C LYS A 52 -12.19 -26.39 3.06
N LEU A 53 -10.97 -26.04 3.48
CA LEU A 53 -10.72 -25.41 4.77
C LEU A 53 -11.39 -24.03 4.85
N ARG A 54 -11.29 -23.22 3.79
CA ARG A 54 -11.99 -21.92 3.71
C ARG A 54 -13.50 -22.07 3.85
N MET A 55 -14.10 -23.05 3.17
CA MET A 55 -15.54 -23.31 3.26
C MET A 55 -15.96 -23.75 4.67
N GLU A 56 -15.15 -24.55 5.35
CA GLU A 56 -15.42 -24.95 6.74
C GLU A 56 -15.34 -23.76 7.70
N ILE A 57 -14.32 -22.93 7.56
CA ILE A 57 -14.14 -21.73 8.39
C ILE A 57 -15.28 -20.74 8.15
N ASN A 58 -15.62 -20.47 6.89
CA ASN A 58 -16.74 -19.60 6.54
C ASN A 58 -18.05 -20.07 7.17
N LYS A 59 -18.33 -21.40 7.19
CA LYS A 59 -19.53 -21.94 7.86
C LYS A 59 -19.52 -21.69 9.37
N VAL A 60 -18.37 -21.85 10.03
CA VAL A 60 -18.23 -21.59 11.47
C VAL A 60 -18.41 -20.11 11.77
N VAL A 61 -17.81 -19.23 10.97
CA VAL A 61 -17.94 -17.79 11.12
C VAL A 61 -19.38 -17.33 10.90
N SER A 62 -20.05 -17.80 9.84
CA SER A 62 -21.47 -17.50 9.61
C SER A 62 -22.34 -17.94 10.80
N LYS A 63 -22.07 -19.12 11.37
CA LYS A 63 -22.79 -19.60 12.56
C LYS A 63 -22.58 -18.69 13.78
N TYR A 64 -21.37 -18.18 14.00
CA TYR A 64 -21.10 -17.24 15.10
C TYR A 64 -21.78 -15.88 14.89
N ILE A 65 -21.89 -15.43 13.65
CA ILE A 65 -22.66 -14.23 13.30
C ILE A 65 -24.15 -14.46 13.57
N ASP A 66 -24.71 -15.57 13.09
CA ASP A 66 -26.13 -15.90 13.28
C ASP A 66 -26.51 -16.07 14.76
N GLN A 67 -25.57 -16.53 15.59
CA GLN A 67 -25.74 -16.69 17.03
C GLN A 67 -25.55 -15.37 17.81
N GLY A 68 -25.14 -14.29 17.16
CA GLY A 68 -24.82 -13.01 17.80
C GLY A 68 -23.57 -13.05 18.68
N VAL A 69 -22.69 -14.04 18.46
CA VAL A 69 -21.41 -14.20 19.18
C VAL A 69 -20.30 -13.37 18.52
N ALA A 70 -20.37 -13.18 17.21
CA ALA A 70 -19.42 -12.40 16.43
C ALA A 70 -20.12 -11.38 15.52
N GLU A 71 -19.44 -10.27 15.26
CA GLU A 71 -19.87 -9.26 14.29
C GLU A 71 -18.92 -9.27 13.09
N LEU A 72 -19.47 -9.24 11.88
CA LEU A 72 -18.67 -9.13 10.67
C LEU A 72 -18.43 -7.66 10.34
N VAL A 73 -17.16 -7.25 10.37
CA VAL A 73 -16.74 -5.90 9.96
C VAL A 73 -16.04 -5.99 8.60
N PRO A 74 -16.64 -5.47 7.51
CA PRO A 74 -15.99 -5.48 6.20
C PRO A 74 -14.81 -4.51 6.18
N GLY A 75 -13.66 -5.01 5.73
CA GLY A 75 -12.46 -4.21 5.53
C GLY A 75 -12.41 -3.48 4.19
N VAL A 76 -11.25 -2.92 3.89
CA VAL A 76 -10.92 -2.33 2.58
C VAL A 76 -9.73 -3.05 1.97
N LEU A 77 -9.88 -3.54 0.75
CA LEU A 77 -8.79 -4.05 -0.07
C LEU A 77 -8.38 -2.97 -1.07
N PHE A 78 -7.24 -2.34 -0.84
CA PHE A 78 -6.66 -1.38 -1.78
C PHE A 78 -5.65 -2.07 -2.69
N VAL A 79 -5.87 -1.98 -4.00
CA VAL A 79 -4.95 -2.51 -5.02
C VAL A 79 -4.46 -1.34 -5.87
N ASP A 80 -3.20 -0.97 -5.65
CA ASP A 80 -2.52 0.01 -6.48
C ASP A 80 -2.03 -0.62 -7.79
N GLU A 81 -1.86 0.21 -8.82
CA GLU A 81 -1.42 -0.20 -10.15
C GLU A 81 -2.21 -1.40 -10.72
N VAL A 82 -3.54 -1.36 -10.61
CA VAL A 82 -4.43 -2.48 -11.00
C VAL A 82 -4.23 -2.96 -12.44
N HIS A 83 -3.75 -2.08 -13.34
CA HIS A 83 -3.40 -2.41 -14.73
C HIS A 83 -2.25 -3.44 -14.87
N MET A 84 -1.57 -3.77 -13.76
CA MET A 84 -0.54 -4.80 -13.71
C MET A 84 -1.11 -6.21 -13.54
N LEU A 85 -2.38 -6.34 -13.11
CA LEU A 85 -3.11 -7.60 -13.01
C LEU A 85 -3.43 -8.15 -14.40
N ASP A 86 -3.47 -9.48 -14.49
CA ASP A 86 -3.87 -10.20 -15.68
C ASP A 86 -5.37 -10.57 -15.68
N LEU A 87 -5.84 -11.09 -16.80
CA LEU A 87 -7.23 -11.51 -16.99
C LEU A 87 -7.67 -12.57 -15.96
N GLU A 88 -6.76 -13.45 -15.54
CA GLU A 88 -7.05 -14.49 -14.53
C GLU A 88 -7.29 -13.87 -13.14
N CYS A 89 -6.48 -12.91 -12.75
CA CYS A 89 -6.68 -12.11 -11.54
C CYS A 89 -8.03 -11.39 -11.57
N PHE A 90 -8.40 -10.75 -12.68
CA PHE A 90 -9.70 -10.09 -12.81
C PHE A 90 -10.87 -11.07 -12.75
N THR A 91 -10.74 -12.25 -13.36
CA THR A 91 -11.75 -13.31 -13.28
C THR A 91 -11.95 -13.78 -11.83
N TYR A 92 -10.85 -13.95 -11.09
CA TYR A 92 -10.89 -14.28 -9.68
C TYR A 92 -11.54 -13.18 -8.84
N LEU A 93 -11.16 -11.91 -9.06
CA LEU A 93 -11.73 -10.76 -8.35
C LEU A 93 -13.23 -10.60 -8.62
N ASN A 94 -13.67 -10.78 -9.85
CA ASN A 94 -15.09 -10.75 -10.21
C ASN A 94 -15.90 -11.76 -9.38
N ARG A 95 -15.40 -13.00 -9.25
CA ARG A 95 -16.04 -14.04 -8.44
C ARG A 95 -15.95 -13.74 -6.94
N ALA A 96 -14.83 -13.20 -6.46
CA ALA A 96 -14.64 -12.87 -5.06
C ALA A 96 -15.59 -11.73 -4.62
N LEU A 97 -15.80 -10.74 -5.48
CA LEU A 97 -16.71 -9.60 -5.26
C LEU A 97 -18.19 -10.00 -5.20
N GLU A 98 -18.56 -11.19 -5.67
CA GLU A 98 -19.92 -11.73 -5.52
C GLU A 98 -20.17 -12.32 -4.13
N SER A 99 -19.12 -12.55 -3.33
CA SER A 99 -19.26 -13.05 -1.97
C SER A 99 -19.84 -11.98 -1.04
N THR A 100 -20.77 -12.37 -0.18
CA THR A 100 -21.33 -11.49 0.87
C THR A 100 -20.30 -11.08 1.94
N LEU A 101 -19.20 -11.83 2.05
CA LEU A 101 -18.08 -11.53 2.95
C LEU A 101 -17.01 -10.66 2.29
N SER A 102 -17.22 -10.22 1.04
CA SER A 102 -16.23 -9.44 0.30
C SER A 102 -16.03 -8.06 0.96
N PRO A 103 -14.77 -7.63 1.18
CA PRO A 103 -14.49 -6.26 1.58
C PRO A 103 -14.82 -5.27 0.46
N ILE A 104 -14.81 -3.98 0.80
CA ILE A 104 -14.82 -2.92 -0.22
C ILE A 104 -13.47 -2.96 -0.95
N VAL A 105 -13.52 -3.06 -2.28
CA VAL A 105 -12.31 -3.07 -3.10
C VAL A 105 -12.11 -1.71 -3.76
N ILE A 106 -10.94 -1.12 -3.54
CA ILE A 106 -10.54 0.16 -4.14
C ILE A 106 -9.39 -0.11 -5.09
N PHE A 107 -9.62 0.15 -6.37
CA PHE A 107 -8.61 0.07 -7.42
C PHE A 107 -7.99 1.44 -7.68
N ALA A 108 -6.67 1.51 -7.80
CA ALA A 108 -5.96 2.69 -8.27
C ALA A 108 -5.19 2.40 -9.56
N THR A 109 -5.19 3.37 -10.46
CA THR A 109 -4.49 3.29 -11.74
C THR A 109 -4.08 4.68 -12.20
N ASN A 110 -2.88 4.77 -12.77
CA ASN A 110 -2.36 5.97 -13.41
C ASN A 110 -2.34 5.83 -14.95
N ARG A 111 -2.93 4.76 -15.51
CA ARG A 111 -3.01 4.52 -16.95
C ARG A 111 -4.39 4.84 -17.50
N GLY A 112 -4.40 5.54 -18.64
CA GLY A 112 -5.62 5.89 -19.38
C GLY A 112 -6.15 4.72 -20.20
N MET A 113 -5.49 4.39 -21.32
CA MET A 113 -5.78 3.18 -22.11
C MET A 113 -4.56 2.27 -22.06
N CYS A 114 -4.75 0.99 -21.77
CA CYS A 114 -3.67 0.00 -21.89
C CYS A 114 -4.21 -1.41 -22.14
N THR A 115 -3.34 -2.28 -22.63
CA THR A 115 -3.65 -3.69 -22.89
C THR A 115 -3.86 -4.43 -21.57
N VAL A 116 -4.96 -5.17 -21.46
CA VAL A 116 -5.20 -6.08 -20.33
C VAL A 116 -4.17 -7.20 -20.39
N ARG A 117 -3.37 -7.41 -19.34
CA ARG A 117 -2.34 -8.45 -19.36
C ARG A 117 -2.97 -9.84 -19.49
N GLY A 118 -2.38 -10.67 -20.34
CA GLY A 118 -2.94 -12.00 -20.67
C GLY A 118 -4.05 -11.98 -21.72
N ALA A 119 -4.37 -10.83 -22.31
CA ALA A 119 -5.29 -10.71 -23.45
C ALA A 119 -4.77 -9.69 -24.47
N ASP A 120 -5.15 -9.83 -25.74
CA ASP A 120 -4.81 -8.87 -26.80
C ASP A 120 -5.85 -7.75 -26.93
N ILE A 121 -6.42 -7.31 -25.79
CA ILE A 121 -7.52 -6.34 -25.72
C ILE A 121 -7.03 -5.07 -25.03
N VAL A 122 -7.20 -3.92 -25.69
CA VAL A 122 -6.94 -2.60 -25.11
C VAL A 122 -8.21 -2.09 -24.45
N SER A 123 -8.13 -1.73 -23.17
CA SER A 123 -9.28 -1.29 -22.38
C SER A 123 -8.94 -0.04 -21.54
N PRO A 124 -9.92 0.80 -21.20
CA PRO A 124 -9.74 1.85 -20.20
C PRO A 124 -9.14 1.28 -18.92
N HIS A 125 -8.11 1.94 -18.42
CA HIS A 125 -7.40 1.62 -17.19
C HIS A 125 -6.76 0.23 -17.12
N GLY A 126 -6.74 -0.52 -18.23
CA GLY A 126 -6.25 -1.91 -18.25
C GLY A 126 -7.17 -2.89 -17.53
N ILE A 127 -8.45 -2.53 -17.35
CA ILE A 127 -9.45 -3.34 -16.66
C ILE A 127 -10.43 -3.90 -17.70
N PRO A 128 -10.80 -5.19 -17.65
CA PRO A 128 -11.87 -5.73 -18.49
C PRO A 128 -13.18 -4.95 -18.37
N VAL A 129 -13.87 -4.75 -19.50
CA VAL A 129 -15.08 -3.89 -19.57
C VAL A 129 -16.19 -4.39 -18.63
N ASP A 130 -16.33 -5.71 -18.47
CA ASP A 130 -17.28 -6.35 -17.56
C ASP A 130 -17.09 -5.96 -16.10
N LEU A 131 -15.83 -5.82 -15.65
CA LEU A 131 -15.53 -5.34 -14.31
C LEU A 131 -15.67 -3.81 -14.26
N LEU A 132 -15.22 -3.10 -15.30
CA LEU A 132 -15.28 -1.64 -15.36
C LEU A 132 -16.71 -1.10 -15.19
N ASP A 133 -17.70 -1.74 -15.81
CA ASP A 133 -19.12 -1.37 -15.71
C ASP A 133 -19.68 -1.51 -14.29
N ARG A 134 -19.02 -2.28 -13.42
CA ARG A 134 -19.38 -2.48 -12.01
C ARG A 134 -18.69 -1.48 -11.07
N LEU A 135 -17.73 -0.69 -11.56
CA LEU A 135 -16.91 0.19 -10.74
C LEU A 135 -17.46 1.62 -10.71
N LEU A 136 -17.41 2.23 -9.52
CA LEU A 136 -17.54 3.67 -9.38
C LEU A 136 -16.19 4.33 -9.65
N ILE A 137 -16.07 5.03 -10.79
CA ILE A 137 -14.83 5.72 -11.16
C ILE A 137 -14.78 7.11 -10.50
N ILE A 138 -13.80 7.31 -9.63
CA ILE A 138 -13.50 8.61 -9.02
C ILE A 138 -12.24 9.16 -9.69
N ARG A 139 -12.36 10.32 -10.35
CA ARG A 139 -11.23 10.99 -10.99
C ARG A 139 -10.54 11.91 -9.99
N THR A 140 -9.23 11.79 -9.88
CA THR A 140 -8.39 12.73 -9.11
C THR A 140 -7.83 13.79 -10.04
N GLU A 141 -7.82 15.04 -9.58
CA GLU A 141 -7.20 16.15 -10.28
C GLU A 141 -5.77 16.38 -9.76
N PRO A 142 -4.84 16.87 -10.61
CA PRO A 142 -3.52 17.26 -10.14
C PRO A 142 -3.62 18.47 -9.21
N TYR A 143 -2.75 18.50 -8.19
CA TYR A 143 -2.66 19.63 -7.27
C TYR A 143 -2.10 20.89 -7.95
N SER A 144 -2.55 22.06 -7.50
CA SER A 144 -1.88 23.33 -7.81
C SER A 144 -0.58 23.47 -7.02
N VAL A 145 0.29 24.41 -7.41
CA VAL A 145 1.55 24.70 -6.70
C VAL A 145 1.28 25.11 -5.25
N GLU A 146 0.21 25.88 -5.02
CA GLU A 146 -0.22 26.31 -3.69
C GLU A 146 -0.69 25.15 -2.83
N GLU A 147 -1.44 24.20 -3.41
CA GLU A 147 -1.86 22.98 -2.71
C GLU A 147 -0.67 22.06 -2.40
N MET A 148 0.28 21.93 -3.34
CA MET A 148 1.52 21.18 -3.10
C MET A 148 2.32 21.78 -1.94
N ALA A 149 2.44 23.11 -1.88
CA ALA A 149 3.11 23.80 -0.77
C ALA A 149 2.46 23.46 0.58
N GLN A 150 1.13 23.43 0.64
CA GLN A 150 0.42 23.05 1.87
C GLN A 150 0.70 21.59 2.28
N VAL A 151 0.70 20.66 1.31
CA VAL A 151 0.99 19.25 1.59
C VAL A 151 2.44 19.06 2.06
N ILE A 152 3.40 19.73 1.42
CA ILE A 152 4.82 19.68 1.79
C ILE A 152 5.01 20.29 3.19
N ALA A 153 4.37 21.42 3.50
CA ALA A 153 4.43 22.05 4.82
C ALA A 153 3.85 21.13 5.91
N LEU A 154 2.72 20.48 5.64
CA LEU A 154 2.13 19.50 6.56
C LEU A 154 3.12 18.34 6.80
N ARG A 155 3.75 17.84 5.74
CA ARG A 155 4.72 16.76 5.83
C ARG A 155 5.96 17.14 6.63
N ALA A 156 6.54 18.32 6.36
CA ALA A 156 7.66 18.85 7.12
C ALA A 156 7.33 18.97 8.61
N LYS A 157 6.13 19.48 8.93
CA LYS A 157 5.63 19.55 10.32
C LYS A 157 5.49 18.17 10.97
N THR A 158 4.97 17.17 10.26
CA THR A 158 4.85 15.79 10.77
C THR A 158 6.22 15.17 11.05
N GLU A 159 7.22 15.46 10.23
CA GLU A 159 8.59 14.96 10.40
C GLU A 159 9.44 15.81 11.37
N GLY A 160 8.91 16.92 11.88
CA GLY A 160 9.63 17.83 12.78
C GLY A 160 10.77 18.59 12.08
N ILE A 161 10.59 18.90 10.80
CA ILE A 161 11.55 19.62 9.96
C ILE A 161 11.11 21.08 9.86
N GLU A 162 12.00 22.01 10.20
CA GLU A 162 11.80 23.44 9.99
C GLU A 162 12.19 23.81 8.54
N ILE A 163 11.34 24.58 7.87
CA ILE A 163 11.54 25.00 6.49
C ILE A 163 11.16 26.47 6.32
N GLU A 164 12.00 27.23 5.62
CA GLU A 164 11.74 28.62 5.27
C GLU A 164 10.65 28.73 4.19
N ALA A 165 9.90 29.84 4.18
CA ALA A 165 8.81 30.04 3.23
C ALA A 165 9.29 29.99 1.77
N ASP A 166 10.45 30.58 1.47
CA ASP A 166 11.02 30.58 0.11
C ASP A 166 11.45 29.17 -0.31
N ALA A 167 12.01 28.38 0.62
CA ALA A 167 12.40 26.99 0.35
C ALA A 167 11.18 26.10 0.06
N LEU A 168 10.06 26.36 0.75
CA LEU A 168 8.78 25.69 0.50
C LEU A 168 8.24 25.99 -0.89
N VAL A 169 8.33 27.24 -1.36
CA VAL A 169 7.96 27.62 -2.72
C VAL A 169 8.84 26.90 -3.74
N SER A 170 10.17 26.88 -3.55
CA SER A 170 11.09 26.14 -4.42
C SER A 170 10.76 24.65 -4.51
N LEU A 171 10.49 23.98 -3.38
CA LEU A 171 10.09 22.57 -3.38
C LEU A 171 8.76 22.33 -4.10
N SER A 172 7.82 23.27 -4.00
CA SER A 172 6.52 23.16 -4.66
C SER A 172 6.65 23.29 -6.19
N GLN A 173 7.52 24.17 -6.66
CA GLN A 173 7.88 24.28 -8.08
C GLN A 173 8.58 23.02 -8.61
N ILE A 174 9.46 22.41 -7.80
CA ILE A 174 10.05 21.10 -8.12
C ILE A 174 8.95 20.02 -8.20
N GLY A 175 7.97 20.06 -7.29
CA GLY A 175 6.81 19.16 -7.28
C GLY A 175 5.97 19.23 -8.55
N GLU A 176 5.74 20.44 -9.07
CA GLU A 176 5.04 20.69 -10.34
C GLU A 176 5.83 20.17 -11.54
N ARG A 177 7.14 20.45 -11.60
CA ARG A 177 8.02 19.98 -12.68
C ARG A 177 8.16 18.45 -12.70
N ALA A 178 8.31 17.85 -11.52
CA ALA A 178 8.51 16.43 -11.32
C ALA A 178 7.23 15.75 -10.80
N THR A 179 7.18 15.44 -9.49
CA THR A 179 6.01 14.92 -8.79
C THR A 179 6.03 15.37 -7.33
N LEU A 180 4.86 15.45 -6.69
CA LEU A 180 4.75 15.71 -5.25
C LEU A 180 5.52 14.69 -4.40
N ARG A 181 5.52 13.40 -4.82
CA ARG A 181 6.30 12.34 -4.17
C ARG A 181 7.79 12.67 -4.14
N TYR A 182 8.32 13.11 -5.29
CA TYR A 182 9.72 13.49 -5.42
C TYR A 182 10.04 14.70 -4.54
N ALA A 183 9.24 15.78 -4.61
CA ALA A 183 9.45 16.96 -3.77
C ALA A 183 9.45 16.64 -2.26
N VAL A 184 8.52 15.79 -1.80
CA VAL A 184 8.50 15.32 -0.41
C VAL A 184 9.75 14.53 -0.04
N GLN A 185 10.28 13.70 -0.94
CA GLN A 185 11.51 12.94 -0.71
C GLN A 185 12.74 13.84 -0.54
N LEU A 186 12.75 15.04 -1.14
CA LEU A 186 13.85 16.00 -1.00
C LEU A 186 13.92 16.67 0.38
N LEU A 187 12.84 16.63 1.19
CA LEU A 187 12.84 17.22 2.55
C LEU A 187 13.92 16.60 3.45
N THR A 188 14.07 15.28 3.41
CA THR A 188 15.05 14.57 4.25
C THR A 188 16.51 14.94 3.90
N PRO A 189 16.98 14.82 2.65
CA PRO A 189 18.34 15.24 2.30
C PRO A 189 18.54 16.75 2.50
N ALA A 190 17.54 17.60 2.22
CA ALA A 190 17.67 19.04 2.45
C ALA A 190 17.86 19.39 3.93
N ASN A 191 17.15 18.71 4.83
CA ASN A 191 17.35 18.86 6.28
C ASN A 191 18.75 18.39 6.71
N ILE A 192 19.30 17.34 6.09
CA ILE A 192 20.67 16.88 6.38
C ILE A 192 21.68 17.95 5.96
N ILE A 193 21.54 18.52 4.75
CA ILE A 193 22.43 19.58 4.26
C ILE A 193 22.33 20.84 5.14
N ALA A 194 21.11 21.27 5.49
CA ALA A 194 20.90 22.40 6.39
C ALA A 194 21.64 22.20 7.73
N ARG A 195 21.52 21.00 8.33
CA ARG A 195 22.22 20.64 9.58
C ARG A 195 23.74 20.58 9.43
N MET A 196 24.24 20.06 8.31
CA MET A 196 25.68 20.06 8.01
C MET A 196 26.23 21.49 7.89
N ASN A 197 25.41 22.41 7.35
CA ASN A 197 25.69 23.84 7.29
C ASN A 197 25.43 24.59 8.60
N GLY A 198 25.15 23.88 9.70
CA GLY A 198 24.91 24.45 11.03
C GLY A 198 23.56 25.16 11.21
N ARG A 199 22.62 24.98 10.27
CA ARG A 199 21.26 25.55 10.31
C ARG A 199 20.25 24.53 10.81
N THR A 200 19.20 25.00 11.48
CA THR A 200 18.08 24.16 11.94
C THR A 200 16.92 24.13 10.95
N SER A 201 16.81 25.16 10.11
CA SER A 201 15.77 25.31 9.08
C SER A 201 16.38 25.17 7.69
N ILE A 202 15.62 24.53 6.80
CA ILE A 202 15.94 24.40 5.38
C ILE A 202 15.75 25.75 4.69
N ALA A 203 16.78 26.20 3.95
CA ALA A 203 16.74 27.39 3.12
C ALA A 203 16.74 27.03 1.61
N PRO A 204 16.41 27.97 0.71
CA PRO A 204 16.35 27.70 -0.72
C PRO A 204 17.63 27.11 -1.32
N GLY A 205 18.80 27.54 -0.82
CA GLY A 205 20.10 27.01 -1.28
C GLY A 205 20.30 25.52 -1.00
N ASP A 206 19.72 25.00 0.10
CA ASP A 206 19.79 23.55 0.39
C ASP A 206 18.92 22.77 -0.61
N ILE A 207 17.78 23.33 -1.02
CA ILE A 207 16.90 22.72 -2.02
C ILE A 207 17.60 22.66 -3.38
N GLU A 208 18.26 23.74 -3.77
CA GLU A 208 19.03 23.79 -5.02
C GLU A 208 20.19 22.78 -5.02
N GLU A 209 20.90 22.65 -3.90
CA GLU A 209 21.97 21.66 -3.78
C GLU A 209 21.41 20.22 -3.88
N VAL A 210 20.31 19.92 -3.19
CA VAL A 210 19.66 18.60 -3.25
C VAL A 210 19.14 18.27 -4.64
N ASP A 211 18.51 19.24 -5.34
CA ASP A 211 17.96 19.03 -6.69
C ASP A 211 19.06 18.76 -7.73
N ASN A 212 20.28 19.24 -7.48
CA ASN A 212 21.46 18.92 -8.30
C ASN A 212 22.07 17.54 -7.99
N LEU A 213 21.96 17.08 -6.74
CA LEU A 213 22.53 15.81 -6.30
C LEU A 213 21.65 14.60 -6.60
N PHE A 214 20.33 14.77 -6.46
CA PHE A 214 19.35 13.72 -6.69
C PHE A 214 18.52 14.11 -7.90
N PHE A 215 18.44 13.23 -8.90
CA PHE A 215 17.65 13.48 -10.11
C PHE A 215 16.28 12.80 -10.02
N ASP A 216 15.25 13.48 -10.50
CA ASP A 216 13.94 12.85 -10.71
C ASP A 216 13.99 11.85 -11.89
N ALA A 217 12.99 10.97 -11.96
CA ALA A 217 12.96 9.92 -12.98
C ALA A 217 12.96 10.45 -14.43
N LYS A 218 12.32 11.60 -14.71
CA LYS A 218 12.30 12.18 -16.06
C LYS A 218 13.67 12.75 -16.42
N SER A 219 14.29 13.50 -15.51
CA SER A 219 15.64 14.06 -15.71
C SER A 219 16.68 12.94 -15.86
N SER A 220 16.60 11.89 -15.03
CA SER A 220 17.47 10.72 -15.13
C SER A 220 17.30 9.98 -16.45
N ALA A 221 16.06 9.79 -16.93
CA ALA A 221 15.80 9.13 -18.21
C ALA A 221 16.34 9.95 -19.40
N LYS A 222 16.22 11.27 -19.34
CA LYS A 222 16.78 12.18 -20.36
C LYS A 222 18.29 12.07 -20.43
N LEU A 223 18.98 12.11 -19.29
CA LEU A 223 20.44 11.95 -19.21
C LEU A 223 20.88 10.60 -19.79
N LEU A 224 20.16 9.52 -19.46
CA LEU A 224 20.43 8.18 -19.96
C LEU A 224 20.29 8.12 -21.49
N ALA A 225 19.23 8.71 -22.04
CA ALA A 225 18.99 8.75 -23.48
C ALA A 225 20.07 9.55 -24.23
N GLU A 226 20.51 10.69 -23.69
CA GLU A 226 21.60 11.50 -24.27
C GLU A 226 22.97 10.78 -24.23
N GLN A 227 23.13 9.83 -23.31
CA GLN A 227 24.36 9.05 -23.12
C GLN A 227 24.18 7.58 -23.54
N ALA A 228 23.17 7.25 -24.34
CA ALA A 228 22.80 5.88 -24.67
C ALA A 228 23.99 5.03 -25.17
N ASP A 229 24.89 5.63 -25.96
CA ASP A 229 26.08 4.97 -26.51
C ASP A 229 27.09 4.49 -25.44
N LYS A 230 26.96 4.96 -24.20
CA LYS A 230 27.81 4.58 -23.06
C LYS A 230 27.22 3.46 -22.22
N TYR A 231 25.96 3.10 -22.43
CA TYR A 231 25.25 2.08 -21.66
C TYR A 231 25.03 0.83 -22.50
N ILE A 232 25.03 -0.32 -21.82
CA ILE A 232 24.77 -1.61 -22.45
C ILE A 232 23.25 -1.82 -22.49
N SER A 233 22.74 -2.17 -23.67
CA SER A 233 21.35 -2.58 -23.91
C SER A 233 21.10 -4.04 -23.54
#